data_AF-A0A7S1QSB0-F1
#
_entry.id   AF-A0A7S1QSB0-F1
#
_cell.length_a   1.000
_cell.length_b   1.000
_cell.length_c   1.000
_cell.angle_alpha   90.00
_cell.angle_beta   90.00
_cell.angle_gamma   90.00
#
_symmetry.space_group_name_H-M   'P 1'
#
loop_
_entity.id
_entity.type
_entity.pdbx_description
1 polymer ?
#
loop_
_entity_poly.entity_id
_entity_poly.type
_entity_poly.pdbx_seq_one_letter_code
_entity_poly.pdbx_strand_id
1 'polypeptide(L)'
;ELAANDFYLSGESYAGVMVPTLALQILKHTNDGNRHLAPWSLKGFALGNDCPGNQVYTCTPYSGWRGVKVALDFRYGHGMIPEDLYKEVYAQCDSWWGDEPFPGSPNMSEAPPEPCRTLLEDPVRPCLS
;
A
#
# COMPACT_ATOMS: atom_id res chain seq x y z
N GLU A 1 -30.07 13.21 16.82
CA GLU A 1 -29.10 14.32 16.70
C GLU A 1 -28.12 14.19 15.53
N LEU A 2 -27.19 13.22 15.49
CA LEU A 2 -26.13 13.22 14.46
C LEU A 2 -26.51 12.63 13.09
N ALA A 3 -27.64 11.92 12.97
CA ALA A 3 -28.01 11.18 11.75
C ALA A 3 -28.26 12.07 10.50
N ALA A 4 -28.53 13.36 10.69
CA ALA A 4 -28.74 14.31 9.59
C ALA A 4 -27.44 14.94 9.06
N ASN A 5 -26.32 14.78 9.78
CA ASN A 5 -25.04 15.35 9.39
C ASN A 5 -24.37 14.49 8.32
N ASP A 6 -23.57 15.12 7.45
CA ASP A 6 -22.70 14.39 6.56
C ASP A 6 -21.74 13.51 7.35
N PHE A 7 -21.70 12.23 6.99
CA PHE A 7 -20.90 11.21 7.65
C PHE A 7 -19.68 10.88 6.79
N TYR A 8 -18.50 10.98 7.38
CA TYR A 8 -17.23 10.63 6.76
C TYR A 8 -16.48 9.65 7.65
N LEU A 9 -15.79 8.70 7.03
CA LEU A 9 -14.87 7.80 7.72
C LEU A 9 -13.44 8.26 7.48
N SER A 10 -12.57 8.12 8.47
CA SER A 10 -11.14 8.31 8.27
C SER A 10 -10.35 7.24 8.99
N GLY A 11 -9.16 6.95 8.50
CA GLY A 11 -8.27 6.02 9.16
C GLY A 11 -6.85 6.11 8.64
N GLU A 12 -5.95 5.45 9.37
CA GLU A 12 -4.53 5.36 9.04
C GLU A 12 -4.05 3.91 9.10
N SER A 13 -2.96 3.61 8.40
CA SER A 13 -2.29 2.30 8.47
C SER A 13 -3.26 1.18 8.07
N TYR A 14 -3.47 0.18 8.92
CA TYR A 14 -4.35 -0.96 8.62
C TYR A 14 -5.83 -0.58 8.38
N ALA A 15 -6.22 0.65 8.71
CA ALA A 15 -7.53 1.17 8.36
C ALA A 15 -7.76 1.27 6.84
N GLY A 16 -6.71 1.21 6.01
CA GLY A 16 -6.82 1.07 4.55
C GLY A 16 -7.60 -0.17 4.11
N VAL A 17 -7.63 -1.22 4.94
CA VAL A 17 -8.52 -2.38 4.73
C VAL A 17 -9.89 -2.12 5.37
N MET A 18 -9.90 -1.65 6.63
CA MET A 18 -11.12 -1.59 7.44
C MET A 18 -12.13 -0.54 6.96
N VAL A 19 -11.67 0.67 6.63
CA VAL A 19 -12.55 1.79 6.27
C VAL A 19 -13.26 1.54 4.94
N PRO A 20 -12.58 1.12 3.85
CA PRO A 20 -13.27 0.79 2.61
C PRO A 20 -14.22 -0.39 2.74
N THR A 21 -13.84 -1.44 3.48
CA THR A 21 -14.70 -2.61 3.70
C THR A 21 -15.94 -2.25 4.51
N LEU A 22 -15.81 -1.42 5.55
CA LEU A 22 -16.95 -0.91 6.31
C LEU A 22 -17.85 -0.01 5.46
N ALA A 23 -17.27 0.93 4.69
CA ALA A 23 -18.03 1.79 3.78
C ALA A 23 -18.84 0.96 2.77
N LEU A 24 -18.24 -0.09 2.22
CA LEU A 24 -18.92 -1.03 1.33
C LEU A 24 -20.08 -1.75 2.02
N GLN A 25 -19.92 -2.19 3.27
CA GLN A 25 -20.99 -2.83 4.04
C GLN A 25 -22.14 -1.87 4.30
N ILE A 26 -21.84 -0.61 4.66
CA ILE A 26 -22.84 0.45 4.83
C ILE A 26 -23.62 0.61 3.52
N LEU A 27 -22.95 0.83 2.40
CA LEU A 27 -23.60 1.06 1.11
C LEU A 27 -24.48 -0.12 0.67
N LYS A 28 -24.02 -1.36 0.88
CA LYS A 28 -24.76 -2.57 0.50
C LYS A 28 -26.03 -2.81 1.32
N HIS A 29 -26.03 -2.41 2.59
CA HIS A 29 -27.11 -2.73 3.52
C HIS A 29 -28.04 -1.53 3.79
N THR A 30 -27.68 -0.33 3.34
CA THR A 30 -28.51 0.87 3.44
C THR A 30 -29.73 0.76 2.50
N ASN A 31 -30.94 0.80 3.05
CA ASN A 31 -32.20 0.72 2.29
C ASN A 31 -33.34 1.43 3.04
N ASP A 32 -34.42 1.79 2.33
CA ASP A 32 -35.49 2.65 2.89
C ASP A 32 -36.06 2.15 4.23
N GLY A 33 -36.10 0.83 4.44
CA GLY A 33 -36.59 0.20 5.66
C GLY A 33 -35.70 0.42 6.89
N ASN A 34 -34.41 0.70 6.73
CA ASN A 34 -33.47 0.92 7.83
C ASN A 34 -32.96 2.36 7.94
N ARG A 35 -33.65 3.33 7.33
CA ARG A 35 -33.27 4.75 7.33
C ARG A 35 -33.05 5.38 8.70
N HIS A 36 -33.68 4.84 9.73
CA HIS A 36 -33.53 5.29 11.11
C HIS A 36 -32.31 4.71 11.84
N LEU A 37 -31.61 3.72 11.25
CA LEU A 37 -30.46 3.02 11.85
C LEU A 37 -29.19 3.13 11.01
N ALA A 38 -29.30 3.11 9.68
CA ALA A 38 -28.16 3.11 8.79
C ALA A 38 -27.59 4.53 8.60
N PRO A 39 -26.26 4.69 8.45
CA PRO A 39 -25.63 5.98 8.18
C PRO A 39 -25.78 6.35 6.70
N TRP A 40 -27.01 6.68 6.29
CA TRP A 40 -27.37 7.11 4.93
C TRP A 40 -26.65 8.36 4.45
N SER A 41 -26.16 9.17 5.38
CA SER A 41 -25.41 10.37 5.10
C SER A 41 -23.93 10.12 4.82
N LEU A 42 -23.49 8.87 4.63
CA LEU A 42 -22.12 8.54 4.22
C LEU A 42 -21.77 9.29 2.92
N LYS A 43 -20.80 10.20 2.99
CA LYS A 43 -20.33 11.00 1.84
C LYS A 43 -18.99 10.54 1.29
N GLY A 44 -18.17 9.87 2.10
CA GLY A 44 -16.89 9.37 1.66
C GLY A 44 -15.97 9.00 2.82
N PHE A 45 -14.71 8.76 2.48
CA PHE A 45 -13.69 8.47 3.47
C PHE A 45 -12.30 8.99 3.06
N ALA A 46 -11.42 9.15 4.04
CA ALA A 46 -10.03 9.56 3.84
C ALA A 46 -9.06 8.59 4.53
N LEU A 47 -7.96 8.26 3.86
CA LEU A 47 -6.97 7.30 4.34
C LEU A 47 -5.59 7.93 4.34
N GLY A 48 -4.88 7.83 5.46
CA GLY A 48 -3.49 8.29 5.60
C GLY A 48 -2.54 7.11 5.72
N ASN A 49 -1.42 7.15 4.99
CA ASN A 49 -0.34 6.15 5.05
C ASN A 49 -0.86 4.71 5.19
N ASP A 50 -1.84 4.36 4.36
CA ASP A 50 -2.72 3.25 4.62
C ASP A 50 -2.19 1.94 4.02
N CYS A 51 -2.79 0.85 4.48
CA CYS A 51 -2.58 -0.50 3.98
C CYS A 51 -3.82 -0.94 3.21
N PRO A 52 -3.90 -0.69 1.90
CA PRO A 52 -5.06 -1.05 1.07
C PRO A 52 -5.08 -2.52 0.63
N GLY A 53 -4.06 -3.32 0.98
CA GLY A 53 -3.91 -4.72 0.59
C GLY A 53 -2.63 -4.98 -0.23
N ASN A 54 -2.34 -6.24 -0.54
CA ASN A 54 -1.11 -6.69 -1.21
C ASN A 54 -1.31 -7.20 -2.66
N GLN A 55 -2.55 -7.28 -3.14
CA GLN A 55 -2.86 -7.83 -4.46
C GLN A 55 -2.69 -6.80 -5.58
N VAL A 56 -3.26 -5.60 -5.38
CA VAL A 56 -3.17 -4.49 -6.34
C VAL A 56 -2.17 -3.45 -5.85
N TYR A 57 -2.21 -3.14 -4.55
CA TYR A 57 -1.34 -2.17 -3.90
C TYR A 57 -0.37 -2.86 -2.94
N THR A 58 0.21 -2.10 -2.00
CA THR A 58 1.06 -2.63 -0.94
C THR A 58 0.64 -2.04 0.39
N CYS A 59 0.77 -2.83 1.46
CA CYS A 59 0.37 -2.41 2.81
C CYS A 59 1.43 -1.63 3.56
N THR A 60 2.69 -1.91 3.23
CA THR A 60 3.85 -1.24 3.77
C THR A 60 4.90 -1.30 2.67
N PRO A 61 5.93 -0.43 2.70
CA PRO A 61 7.16 -0.68 1.94
C PRO A 61 7.79 -2.07 2.20
N TYR A 62 7.25 -2.86 3.12
CA TYR A 62 7.74 -4.17 3.54
C TYR A 62 6.79 -5.31 3.14
N SER A 63 5.66 -5.00 2.51
CA SER A 63 4.63 -5.98 2.14
C SER A 63 4.85 -6.49 0.72
N GLY A 64 5.51 -7.63 0.63
CA GLY A 64 5.83 -8.29 -0.62
C GLY A 64 6.86 -7.53 -1.46
N TRP A 65 7.14 -8.05 -2.64
CA TRP A 65 8.22 -7.55 -3.50
C TRP A 65 7.90 -6.17 -4.12
N ARG A 66 6.62 -5.86 -4.36
CA ARG A 66 6.16 -4.51 -4.72
C ARG A 66 6.52 -3.44 -3.69
N GLY A 67 6.32 -3.74 -2.40
CA GLY A 67 6.64 -2.81 -1.32
C GLY A 67 8.13 -2.49 -1.27
N VAL A 68 8.98 -3.49 -1.55
CA VAL A 68 10.45 -3.35 -1.44
C VAL A 68 11.02 -2.28 -2.36
N LYS A 69 10.50 -2.12 -3.59
CA LYS A 69 10.94 -1.03 -4.48
C LYS A 69 10.58 0.34 -3.92
N VAL A 70 9.34 0.50 -3.45
CA VAL A 70 8.89 1.74 -2.79
C VAL A 70 9.78 2.05 -1.58
N ALA A 71 10.15 1.03 -0.81
CA ALA A 71 11.06 1.14 0.32
C ALA A 71 12.47 1.58 -0.06
N LEU A 72 13.00 1.02 -1.15
CA LEU A 72 14.32 1.34 -1.69
C LEU A 72 14.35 2.81 -2.14
N ASP A 73 13.40 3.20 -2.98
CA ASP A 73 13.31 4.55 -3.55
C ASP A 73 13.08 5.58 -2.43
N PHE A 74 12.21 5.27 -1.46
CA PHE A 74 11.98 6.11 -0.29
C PHE A 74 13.26 6.31 0.50
N ARG A 75 13.97 5.23 0.85
CA ARG A 75 15.21 5.33 1.64
C ARG A 75 16.31 6.10 0.91
N TYR A 76 16.48 5.87 -0.39
CA TYR A 76 17.46 6.60 -1.18
C TYR A 76 17.12 8.08 -1.26
N GLY A 77 15.86 8.42 -1.56
CA GLY A 77 15.39 9.80 -1.62
C GLY A 77 15.50 10.55 -0.28
N HIS A 78 15.66 9.82 0.84
CA HIS A 78 15.85 10.37 2.18
C HIS A 78 17.28 10.17 2.72
N GLY A 79 18.24 9.76 1.89
CA GLY A 79 19.65 9.61 2.28
C GLY A 79 19.93 8.48 3.29
N MET A 80 19.01 7.53 3.42
CA MET A 80 19.13 6.39 4.36
C MET A 80 19.93 5.23 3.78
N ILE A 81 20.21 5.24 2.46
CA ILE A 81 21.07 4.27 1.80
C ILE A 81 22.12 4.96 0.92
N PRO A 82 23.35 4.43 0.85
CA PRO A 82 24.40 4.93 -0.04
C PRO A 82 24.03 4.88 -1.52
N GLU A 83 24.56 5.83 -2.30
CA GLU A 83 24.30 5.93 -3.75
C GLU A 83 24.88 4.75 -4.55
N ASP A 84 26.06 4.26 -4.15
CA ASP A 84 26.69 3.09 -4.76
C ASP A 84 25.83 1.83 -4.57
N LEU A 85 25.31 1.60 -3.36
CA LEU A 85 24.37 0.52 -3.08
C LEU A 85 23.08 0.67 -3.90
N TYR A 86 22.49 1.87 -3.97
CA TYR A 86 21.28 2.10 -4.76
C TYR A 86 21.49 1.78 -6.25
N LYS A 87 22.62 2.20 -6.82
CA LYS A 87 22.99 1.91 -8.21
C LYS A 87 23.22 0.42 -8.44
N GLU A 88 23.86 -0.27 -7.50
CA GLU A 88 24.06 -1.72 -7.58
C GLU A 88 22.72 -2.46 -7.60
N VAL A 89 21.81 -2.14 -6.67
CA VAL A 89 20.48 -2.74 -6.61
C VAL A 89 19.72 -2.49 -7.92
N TYR A 90 19.72 -1.27 -8.44
CA TYR A 90 19.05 -0.95 -9.71
C TYR A 90 19.63 -1.71 -10.90
N ALA A 91 20.95 -1.86 -10.97
CA ALA A 91 21.60 -2.60 -12.05
C ALA A 91 21.27 -4.11 -12.01
N GLN A 92 21.22 -4.71 -10.82
CA GLN A 92 20.94 -6.15 -10.67
C GLN A 92 19.45 -6.48 -10.81
N CYS A 93 18.56 -5.54 -10.50
CA CYS A 93 17.12 -5.73 -10.52
C CYS A 93 16.43 -5.14 -11.78
N ASP A 94 17.19 -4.58 -12.73
CA ASP A 94 16.69 -3.86 -13.91
C ASP A 94 15.63 -4.66 -14.70
N SER A 95 15.95 -5.93 -14.99
CA SER A 95 15.05 -6.85 -15.71
C SER A 95 13.78 -7.22 -14.93
N TRP A 96 13.77 -7.01 -13.62
CA TRP A 96 12.65 -7.37 -12.74
C TRP A 96 11.74 -6.18 -12.40
N TRP A 97 12.28 -4.96 -12.31
CA TRP A 97 11.47 -3.76 -12.04
C TRP A 97 10.39 -3.53 -13.10
N GLY A 98 10.72 -3.78 -14.37
CA GLY A 98 9.85 -3.54 -15.51
C GLY A 98 9.64 -2.05 -15.83
N ASP A 99 9.11 -1.77 -17.01
CA ASP A 99 8.94 -0.41 -17.53
C ASP A 99 7.62 0.27 -17.10
N GLU A 100 6.73 -0.47 -16.43
CA GLU A 100 5.37 0.01 -16.13
C GLU A 100 5.35 0.90 -14.88
N PRO A 101 4.67 2.07 -14.93
CA PRO A 101 4.41 2.87 -13.75
C PRO A 101 3.71 2.02 -12.68
N PHE A 102 4.13 2.18 -11.42
CA PHE A 102 3.44 1.58 -10.28
C PHE A 102 1.93 1.89 -10.37
N PRO A 103 1.02 0.91 -10.18
CA PRO A 103 1.20 -0.45 -9.67
C PRO A 103 1.26 -1.55 -10.76
N GLY A 104 1.55 -1.20 -12.02
CA GLY A 104 1.32 -2.06 -13.19
C GLY A 104 2.39 -3.10 -13.54
N SER A 105 3.54 -3.14 -12.88
CA SER A 105 4.60 -4.10 -13.24
C SER A 105 4.17 -5.55 -12.91
N PRO A 106 4.00 -6.43 -13.92
CA PRO A 106 3.50 -7.79 -13.73
C PRO A 106 4.49 -8.69 -12.98
N ASN A 107 5.78 -8.35 -13.01
CA ASN A 107 6.84 -9.20 -12.44
C ASN A 107 6.97 -9.07 -10.92
N MET A 108 6.40 -8.03 -10.31
CA MET A 108 6.59 -7.76 -8.88
C MET A 108 5.64 -8.53 -7.94
N SER A 109 4.74 -9.35 -8.48
CA SER A 109 4.04 -10.38 -7.70
C SER A 109 4.88 -11.64 -7.48
N GLU A 110 5.97 -11.81 -8.22
CA GLU A 110 6.88 -12.95 -8.14
C GLU A 110 8.20 -12.53 -7.49
N ALA A 111 8.98 -13.54 -7.05
CA ALA A 111 10.29 -13.28 -6.47
C ALA A 111 11.29 -12.82 -7.55
N PRO A 112 12.15 -11.82 -7.25
CA PRO A 112 13.22 -11.43 -8.16
C PRO A 112 14.24 -12.56 -8.40
N PRO A 113 14.98 -12.53 -9.51
CA PRO A 113 16.08 -13.45 -9.75
C PRO A 113 17.23 -13.25 -8.73
N GLU A 114 18.01 -14.30 -8.48
CA GLU A 114 19.34 -14.18 -7.85
C GLU A 114 20.26 -13.54 -8.91
N PRO A 115 20.92 -12.37 -8.71
CA PRO A 115 21.40 -11.76 -7.47
C PRO A 115 20.56 -10.59 -6.92
N CYS A 116 19.55 -10.12 -7.65
CA CYS A 116 18.67 -9.04 -7.20
C CYS A 116 18.01 -9.37 -5.84
N ARG A 117 17.52 -10.60 -5.68
CA ARG A 117 16.91 -11.05 -4.43
C ARG A 117 17.85 -10.90 -3.23
N THR A 118 19.10 -11.32 -3.37
CA THR A 118 20.12 -11.22 -2.31
C THR A 118 20.32 -9.76 -1.88
N LEU A 119 20.46 -8.84 -2.84
CA LEU A 119 20.61 -7.41 -2.59
C LEU A 119 19.34 -6.73 -2.07
N LEU A 120 18.18 -7.35 -2.15
CA LEU A 120 16.96 -6.83 -1.53
C LEU A 120 16.73 -7.43 -0.14
N GLU A 121 17.26 -8.62 0.12
CA GLU A 121 17.14 -9.33 1.41
C GLU A 121 18.25 -8.99 2.41
N ASP A 122 19.43 -8.55 1.98
CA ASP A 122 20.62 -8.37 2.84
C ASP A 122 20.93 -6.89 3.21
N PRO A 123 20.85 -5.90 2.30
CA PRO A 123 21.06 -4.49 2.67
C PRO A 123 19.75 -3.69 2.91
N VAL A 124 18.58 -4.20 2.51
CA VAL A 124 17.29 -3.46 2.60
C VAL A 124 16.33 -4.02 3.66
N ARG A 125 16.33 -5.34 3.89
CA ARG A 125 15.51 -5.97 4.95
C ARG A 125 16.16 -6.03 6.35
N PRO A 126 17.46 -6.25 6.55
CA PRO A 126 18.03 -6.47 7.88
C PRO A 126 18.24 -5.20 8.70
N CYS A 127 18.21 -4.00 8.08
CA CYS A 127 18.07 -2.73 8.83
C CYS A 127 16.66 -2.54 9.44
N LEU A 128 15.85 -3.59 9.52
CA LEU A 128 14.48 -3.61 10.06
C LEU A 128 14.33 -4.52 11.30
N SER A 129 15.44 -4.97 11.90
CA SER A 129 15.45 -5.55 13.26
C SER A 129 15.99 -4.54 14.27
#